data_AF-A0A7C6DQB0-F1
#
_entry.id   AF-A0A7C6DQB0-F1
#
_cell.length_a   1.000
_cell.length_b   1.000
_cell.length_c   1.000
_cell.angle_alpha   90.00
_cell.angle_beta   90.00
_cell.angle_gamma   90.00
#
_symmetry.space_group_name_H-M   'P 1'
#
loop_
_entity.id
_entity.type
_entity.pdbx_description
1 polymer ?
#
loop_
_entity_poly.entity_id
_entity_poly.type
_entity_poly.pdbx_seq_one_letter_code
_entity_poly.pdbx_strand_id
1 'polypeptide(L)'
;MDMTPRERVLAAFDRRPVDCIPTDYWAVPEVTDRLLAHFGVENTIDLWPRLGVDKIINIKPKYVGPPLVDTDEVRVDYWGVERRRHEHPGGVYYEISRWPLAEYASIDEIEAS
;
A
#
# COMPACT_ATOMS: atom_id res chain seq x y z
N MET A 1 17.32 5.81 26.37
CA MET A 1 17.56 6.79 25.30
C MET A 1 16.42 6.60 24.32
N ASP A 2 15.73 7.69 23.98
CA ASP A 2 14.64 7.65 22.99
C ASP A 2 15.27 7.47 21.60
N MET A 3 14.82 6.47 20.84
CA MET A 3 15.30 6.22 19.48
C MET A 3 14.43 6.99 18.49
N THR A 4 15.03 7.52 17.43
CA THR A 4 14.26 8.00 16.27
C THR A 4 13.60 6.83 15.55
N PRO A 5 12.53 7.07 14.77
CA PRO A 5 11.91 6.03 13.95
C PRO A 5 12.89 5.25 13.08
N ARG A 6 13.81 5.96 12.43
CA ARG A 6 14.85 5.36 11.59
C ARG A 6 15.77 4.45 12.39
N GLU A 7 16.25 4.90 13.55
CA GLU A 7 17.13 4.10 14.40
C GLU A 7 16.43 2.85 14.91
N ARG A 8 15.16 2.97 15.33
CA ARG A 8 14.34 1.86 15.82
C ARG A 8 14.15 0.78 14.77
N VAL A 9 13.76 1.17 13.55
CA VAL A 9 13.59 0.25 12.42
C VAL A 9 14.91 -0.44 12.06
N LEU A 10 16.02 0.29 12.00
CA LEU A 10 17.33 -0.30 11.69
C LEU A 10 17.81 -1.25 12.78
N ALA A 11 17.63 -0.91 14.06
CA ALA A 11 17.97 -1.79 15.16
C ALA A 11 17.13 -3.08 15.16
N ALA A 12 15.83 -2.98 14.83
CA ALA A 12 14.97 -4.14 14.67
C ALA A 12 15.45 -5.07 13.54
N PHE A 13 15.85 -4.53 12.39
CA PHE A 13 16.46 -5.32 11.30
C PHE A 13 17.74 -6.03 11.74
N ASP A 14 18.57 -5.35 12.54
CA ASP A 14 19.81 -5.90 13.09
C ASP A 14 19.60 -6.84 14.29
N ARG A 15 18.34 -7.09 14.70
CA ARG A 15 17.99 -7.87 15.91
C ARG A 15 18.63 -7.33 17.19
N ARG A 16 18.78 -6.01 17.30
CA ARG A 16 19.26 -5.30 18.50
C ARG A 16 18.08 -4.91 19.40
N PRO A 17 18.30 -4.67 20.71
CA PRO A 17 17.28 -4.11 21.58
C PRO A 17 16.76 -2.76 21.05
N VAL A 18 15.45 -2.55 21.20
CA VAL A 18 14.73 -1.32 20.80
C VAL A 18 14.02 -0.72 22.02
N ASP A 19 13.78 0.59 21.99
CA ASP A 19 13.04 1.33 23.01
C ASP A 19 11.54 1.01 23.01
N CYS A 20 10.97 0.72 21.84
CA CYS A 20 9.66 0.10 21.65
C CYS A 20 9.61 -0.72 20.34
N ILE A 21 8.56 -1.52 20.15
CA ILE A 21 8.40 -2.30 18.92
C ILE A 21 8.11 -1.33 17.76
N PRO A 22 8.88 -1.35 16.65
CA PRO A 22 8.59 -0.50 15.51
C PRO A 22 7.23 -0.85 14.89
N THR A 23 6.45 0.18 14.53
CA THR A 23 5.09 0.02 14.00
C THR A 23 4.89 0.81 12.71
N ASP A 24 4.05 0.26 11.83
CA ASP A 24 3.66 0.91 10.58
C ASP A 24 2.14 1.12 10.55
N TYR A 25 1.70 2.08 9.74
CA TYR A 25 0.30 2.44 9.55
C TYR A 25 -0.12 2.25 8.09
N TRP A 26 -1.16 1.45 7.89
CA TRP A 26 -1.76 1.13 6.61
C TRP A 26 -3.28 1.29 6.73
N ALA A 27 -3.87 2.09 5.87
CA ALA A 27 -5.32 2.22 5.78
C ALA A 27 -5.75 2.70 4.39
N VAL A 28 -7.05 2.60 4.15
CA VAL A 28 -7.70 3.24 3.00
C VAL A 28 -7.68 4.77 3.15
N PRO A 29 -7.76 5.54 2.03
CA PRO A 29 -7.74 7.00 2.06
C PRO A 29 -8.78 7.61 3.02
N GLU A 30 -9.98 7.05 3.08
CA GLU A 30 -11.10 7.56 3.87
C GLU A 30 -10.86 7.46 5.38
N VAL A 31 -10.08 6.46 5.83
CA VAL A 31 -9.63 6.38 7.23
C VAL A 31 -8.56 7.43 7.50
N THR A 32 -7.63 7.60 6.55
CA THR A 32 -6.55 8.57 6.66
C THR A 32 -7.11 10.00 6.72
N ASP A 33 -8.06 10.35 5.87
CA ASP A 33 -8.72 11.66 5.86
C ASP A 33 -9.41 11.97 7.19
N ARG A 34 -10.08 10.97 7.79
CA ARG A 34 -10.70 11.13 9.12
C ARG A 34 -9.66 11.33 10.22
N LEU A 35 -8.51 10.65 10.14
CA LEU A 35 -7.41 10.84 11.09
C LEU A 35 -6.75 12.21 10.94
N LEU A 36 -6.53 12.67 9.70
CA LEU A 36 -6.03 14.03 9.42
C LEU A 36 -6.96 15.08 10.05
N ALA A 37 -8.27 14.95 9.82
CA ALA A 37 -9.28 15.83 10.41
C ALA A 37 -9.31 15.76 11.94
N HIS A 38 -9.21 14.56 12.51
CA HIS A 38 -9.20 14.35 13.97
C HIS A 38 -8.00 15.01 14.65
N PHE A 39 -6.81 14.88 14.07
CA PHE A 39 -5.58 15.45 14.63
C PHE A 39 -5.31 16.89 14.19
N GLY A 40 -6.10 17.45 13.27
CA GLY A 40 -5.96 18.82 12.76
C GLY A 40 -4.66 19.05 11.99
N VAL A 41 -4.24 18.06 11.20
CA VAL A 41 -3.00 18.12 10.38
C VAL A 41 -3.33 17.96 8.89
N GLU A 42 -2.51 18.56 8.03
CA GLU A 42 -2.83 18.65 6.59
C GLU A 42 -2.29 17.47 5.76
N ASN A 43 -1.31 16.74 6.26
CA ASN A 43 -0.64 15.69 5.51
C ASN A 43 -0.23 14.51 6.41
N THR A 44 0.12 13.40 5.77
CA THR A 44 0.45 12.15 6.46
C THR A 44 1.78 12.21 7.21
N ILE A 45 2.74 13.04 6.78
CA ILE A 45 4.03 13.21 7.46
C ILE A 45 3.79 13.78 8.86
N ASP A 46 2.90 14.77 8.98
CA ASP A 46 2.52 15.36 10.27
C ASP A 46 1.60 14.44 11.10
N LEU A 47 0.92 13.48 10.46
CA LEU A 47 0.06 12.50 11.12
C LEU A 47 0.85 11.41 11.85
N TRP A 48 1.94 10.90 11.26
CA TRP A 48 2.65 9.74 11.81
C TRP A 48 3.17 9.94 13.25
N PRO A 49 3.75 11.10 13.61
CA PRO A 49 4.14 11.38 14.99
C PRO A 49 2.94 11.42 15.94
N ARG A 50 1.74 11.84 15.48
CA ARG A 50 0.52 11.86 16.29
C ARG A 50 0.00 10.45 16.58
N LEU A 51 0.17 9.55 15.62
CA LEU A 51 -0.13 8.12 15.78
C LEU A 51 0.94 7.35 16.54
N GLY A 52 2.13 7.94 16.74
CA GLY A 52 3.27 7.26 17.36
C GLY A 52 3.85 6.13 16.52
N VAL A 53 3.73 6.21 15.19
CA VAL A 53 4.23 5.17 14.26
C VAL A 53 5.57 5.58 13.65
N ASP A 54 6.37 4.60 13.30
CA ASP A 54 7.68 4.82 12.67
C ASP A 54 7.57 5.17 11.19
N LYS A 55 6.49 4.68 10.56
CA LYS A 55 6.18 4.69 9.14
C LYS A 55 7.31 4.17 8.24
N ILE A 56 7.02 3.08 7.53
CA ILE A 56 7.87 2.64 6.42
C ILE A 56 7.38 3.35 5.14
N ILE A 57 8.20 4.25 4.61
CA ILE A 57 7.88 4.99 3.39
C ILE A 57 8.10 4.08 2.18
N ASN A 58 7.06 3.95 1.35
CA ASN A 58 7.12 3.18 0.12
C ASN A 58 7.70 4.03 -1.01
N ILE A 59 8.87 3.66 -1.52
CA ILE A 59 9.51 4.29 -2.67
C ILE A 59 9.38 3.33 -3.84
N LYS A 60 8.73 3.78 -4.93
CA LYS A 60 8.57 2.99 -6.15
C LYS A 60 9.10 3.77 -7.34
N PRO A 61 9.77 3.10 -8.31
CA PRO A 61 10.11 3.75 -9.58
C PRO A 61 8.83 4.17 -10.31
N LYS A 62 8.93 5.25 -11.10
CA LYS A 62 7.85 5.63 -12.01
C LYS A 62 7.73 4.56 -13.09
N TYR A 63 6.50 4.14 -13.38
CA TYR A 63 6.23 3.22 -14.48
C TYR A 63 6.45 3.93 -15.83
N VAL A 64 7.17 3.28 -16.74
CA VAL A 64 7.55 3.82 -18.07
C VAL A 64 7.17 2.89 -19.22
N GLY A 65 6.33 1.89 -18.97
CA GLY A 65 5.85 0.95 -19.99
C GLY A 65 4.66 1.50 -20.80
N PRO A 66 3.98 0.63 -21.57
CA PRO A 66 2.76 0.98 -22.31
C PRO A 66 1.67 1.57 -21.39
N PRO A 67 0.81 2.48 -21.89
CA PRO A 67 -0.26 3.07 -21.10
C PRO A 67 -1.10 2.01 -20.37
N LEU A 68 -1.32 2.22 -19.08
CA LEU A 68 -2.17 1.36 -18.26
C LEU A 68 -3.61 1.86 -18.28
N VAL A 69 -4.56 0.94 -18.08
CA VAL A 69 -5.95 1.30 -17.80
C VAL A 69 -6.04 1.63 -16.32
N ASP A 70 -6.33 2.89 -16.00
CA ASP A 70 -6.48 3.38 -14.63
C ASP A 70 -7.63 4.40 -14.58
N THR A 71 -8.85 3.90 -14.42
CA THR A 71 -10.07 4.70 -14.25
C THR A 71 -10.63 4.55 -12.84
N ASP A 72 -11.66 5.33 -12.51
CA ASP A 72 -12.34 5.20 -11.23
C ASP A 72 -13.02 3.84 -11.06
N GLU A 73 -13.48 3.22 -12.15
CA GLU A 73 -14.19 1.94 -12.14
C GLU A 73 -13.26 0.73 -12.30
N VAL A 74 -12.23 0.83 -13.15
CA VAL A 74 -11.39 -0.31 -13.55
C VAL A 74 -9.93 0.08 -13.59
N ARG A 75 -9.09 -0.79 -13.03
CA ARG A 75 -7.63 -0.66 -13.06
C ARG A 75 -7.00 -1.96 -13.53
N VAL A 76 -6.15 -1.87 -14.56
CA VAL A 76 -5.38 -3.01 -15.08
C VAL A 76 -3.91 -2.72 -14.85
N ASP A 77 -3.25 -3.56 -14.06
CA ASP A 77 -1.80 -3.40 -13.82
C ASP A 77 -0.98 -3.92 -15.01
N TYR A 78 0.33 -3.71 -14.94
CA TYR A 78 1.28 -4.13 -15.97
C TYR A 78 1.40 -5.66 -16.11
N TRP A 79 0.79 -6.45 -15.22
CA TRP A 79 0.66 -7.90 -15.36
C TRP A 79 -0.66 -8.32 -16.02
N GLY A 80 -1.53 -7.36 -16.37
CA GLY A 80 -2.86 -7.65 -16.92
C GLY A 80 -3.90 -8.04 -15.86
N VAL A 81 -3.62 -7.83 -14.57
CA VAL A 81 -4.61 -8.07 -13.51
C VAL A 81 -5.60 -6.92 -13.48
N GLU A 82 -6.84 -7.21 -13.84
CA GLU A 82 -7.94 -6.25 -13.75
C GLU A 82 -8.50 -6.25 -12.34
N ARG A 83 -8.71 -5.05 -11.81
CA ARG A 83 -9.42 -4.81 -10.57
C ARG A 83 -10.56 -3.84 -10.81
N ARG A 84 -11.73 -4.13 -10.24
CA ARG A 84 -12.92 -3.30 -10.32
C ARG A 84 -13.22 -2.64 -8.98
N ARG A 85 -13.70 -1.41 -9.05
CA ARG A 85 -14.20 -0.65 -7.91
C ARG A 85 -15.36 -1.38 -7.22
N HIS A 86 -15.25 -1.56 -5.92
CA HIS A 86 -16.28 -2.09 -5.04
C HIS A 86 -16.48 -1.14 -3.86
N GLU A 87 -17.71 -0.66 -3.68
CA GLU A 87 -18.05 0.27 -2.62
C GLU A 87 -18.53 -0.47 -1.37
N HIS A 88 -18.13 0.00 -0.19
CA HIS A 88 -18.58 -0.51 1.09
C HIS A 88 -18.95 0.66 2.02
N PRO A 89 -19.63 0.41 3.17
CA PRO A 89 -20.13 1.46 4.08
C PRO A 89 -19.09 2.39 4.74
N GLY A 90 -17.83 2.38 4.29
CA GLY A 90 -16.77 3.23 4.81
C GLY A 90 -15.64 3.51 3.83
N GLY A 91 -15.84 3.24 2.53
CA GLY A 91 -14.83 3.48 1.52
C GLY A 91 -14.94 2.58 0.29
N VAL A 92 -13.84 2.47 -0.42
CA VAL A 92 -13.74 1.77 -1.70
C VAL A 92 -12.56 0.82 -1.70
N TYR A 93 -12.77 -0.40 -2.19
CA TYR A 93 -11.69 -1.30 -2.59
C TYR A 93 -11.72 -1.58 -4.09
N TYR A 94 -10.55 -1.86 -4.65
CA TYR A 94 -10.42 -2.38 -6.01
C TYR A 94 -10.15 -3.88 -5.91
N GLU A 95 -11.19 -4.68 -6.17
CA GLU A 95 -11.13 -6.14 -6.08
C GLU A 95 -10.80 -6.75 -7.44
N ILE A 96 -10.08 -7.88 -7.45
CA ILE A 96 -9.70 -8.55 -8.69
C ILE A 96 -10.97 -9.01 -9.42
N SER A 97 -11.14 -8.56 -10.67
CA SER A 97 -12.26 -8.93 -11.55
C SER A 97 -11.84 -9.81 -12.72
N ARG A 98 -10.57 -9.76 -13.12
CA ARG A 98 -9.99 -10.66 -14.14
C ARG A 98 -8.60 -11.12 -13.72
N TRP A 99 -8.40 -12.43 -13.79
CA TRP A 99 -7.10 -13.07 -13.58
C TRP A 99 -6.47 -13.36 -14.94
N PRO A 100 -5.32 -12.75 -15.27
CA PRO A 100 -4.71 -12.86 -16.60
C PRO A 100 -4.29 -14.29 -16.96
N LEU A 101 -4.12 -15.15 -15.95
CA LEU A 101 -3.74 -16.54 -16.12
C LEU A 101 -4.87 -17.55 -15.87
N ALA A 102 -6.11 -17.10 -15.63
CA ALA A 102 -7.21 -18.02 -15.25
C ALA A 102 -7.60 -19.04 -16.33
N GLU A 103 -7.27 -18.77 -17.58
CA GLU A 103 -7.56 -19.68 -18.70
C GLU A 103 -6.51 -20.76 -18.91
N TYR A 104 -5.36 -20.67 -18.23
CA TYR A 104 -4.28 -21.65 -18.36
C TYR A 104 -4.26 -22.60 -17.16
N ALA A 105 -4.18 -23.89 -17.44
CA ALA A 105 -4.09 -24.96 -16.45
C ALA A 105 -2.65 -25.46 -16.21
N SER A 106 -1.70 -25.05 -17.05
CA SER A 106 -0.29 -25.45 -16.94
C SER A 106 0.67 -24.39 -17.47
N ILE A 107 1.96 -24.54 -17.14
CA ILE A 107 3.03 -23.69 -17.68
C ILE A 107 3.14 -23.88 -19.20
N ASP A 108 3.05 -25.12 -19.69
CA ASP A 108 3.16 -25.44 -21.12
C ASP A 108 2.11 -24.69 -21.97
N GLU A 109 0.89 -24.49 -21.44
CA GLU A 109 -0.15 -23.71 -22.13
C GLU A 109 0.15 -22.21 -22.15
N ILE A 110 0.78 -21.67 -21.10
CA ILE A 110 1.22 -20.27 -21.04
C ILE A 110 2.36 -20.02 -22.03
N GLU A 111 3.32 -20.95 -22.12
CA GLU A 111 4.47 -20.83 -23.02
C GLU A 111 4.07 -20.91 -24.51
N ALA A 112 2.89 -21.45 -24.82
CA ALA A 112 2.36 -21.58 -26.18
C ALA A 112 1.49 -20.39 -26.66
N SER A 113 1.22 -19.39 -25.79
CA SER A 113 0.29 -18.27 -26.06
C SER A 113 0.91 -17.07 -26.80
#